data_AF-A0A519IAG6-F1
#
_entry.id   AF-A0A519IAG6-F1
#
_cell.length_a   1.000
_cell.length_b   1.000
_cell.length_c   1.000
_cell.angle_alpha   90.00
_cell.angle_beta   90.00
_cell.angle_gamma   90.00
#
_symmetry.space_group_name_H-M   'P 1'
#
loop_
_entity.id
_entity.type
_entity.pdbx_description
1 polymer ?
#
loop_
_entity_poly.entity_id
_entity_poly.type
_entity_poly.pdbx_seq_one_letter_code
_entity_poly.pdbx_strand_id
1 'polypeptide(L)'
;MVDHQNPPKFNARRSLPMNFNFLLRRASLALASVVFSTATWAQAPFSSLKLTFSEPTGTVGATDSVPVYLTLTNTDATQAFVFDASLPLAGLNPADVPTSAWRYGGPGGDALVDFAAYTTFRLTTGYGCSTGNFTTGCIVTGAYSVDWPSEPVFGDTFSLQPGQAFNYLFVTFQPAGGAAPAGTYDFYRSVLWLDVKGVDADGNELSTIVFPAGTCDRESAAACAAIGASFFTRTVTAVPEPTSALMLAAGLAGVVVAVRRRRR
;
A
#
# COMPACT_ATOMS: atom_id res chain seq x y z
N MET A 1 21.47 55.52 -35.74
CA MET A 1 22.15 55.18 -37.00
C MET A 1 21.40 53.98 -37.58
N VAL A 2 20.37 54.26 -38.41
CA VAL A 2 20.29 53.92 -39.87
C VAL A 2 20.08 52.40 -40.04
N ASP A 3 19.06 51.81 -40.67
CA ASP A 3 18.06 52.17 -41.70
C ASP A 3 16.86 51.20 -41.53
N HIS A 4 15.57 51.56 -41.54
CA HIS A 4 14.67 51.91 -42.66
C HIS A 4 14.44 50.86 -43.78
N GLN A 5 13.14 50.52 -43.93
CA GLN A 5 12.34 50.36 -45.19
C GLN A 5 12.58 49.11 -46.06
N ASN A 6 11.63 48.52 -46.82
CA ASN A 6 10.16 48.49 -46.99
C ASN A 6 9.91 47.29 -47.96
N PRO A 7 8.67 46.77 -48.15
CA PRO A 7 8.39 45.51 -48.85
C PRO A 7 8.12 45.68 -50.37
N PRO A 8 8.04 44.58 -51.17
CA PRO A 8 7.35 44.57 -52.47
C PRO A 8 6.12 43.64 -52.44
N LYS A 9 4.91 44.16 -52.68
CA LYS A 9 4.23 44.44 -53.97
C LYS A 9 3.59 43.21 -54.64
N PHE A 10 2.27 43.18 -54.49
CA PHE A 10 1.27 42.48 -55.30
C PHE A 10 1.51 42.60 -56.81
N ASN A 11 1.31 41.50 -57.55
CA ASN A 11 1.04 41.54 -58.98
C ASN A 11 -0.09 40.56 -59.33
N ALA A 12 -1.21 41.12 -59.78
CA ALA A 12 -2.36 40.43 -60.32
C ALA A 12 -2.09 39.95 -61.75
N ARG A 13 -2.45 38.70 -62.09
CA ARG A 13 -2.77 38.31 -63.48
C ARG A 13 -3.84 37.21 -63.55
N ARG A 14 -4.94 37.62 -64.19
CA ARG A 14 -5.74 36.93 -65.21
C ARG A 14 -6.53 35.68 -64.83
N SER A 15 -7.84 35.90 -64.81
CA SER A 15 -8.91 34.97 -65.14
C SER A 15 -8.77 34.37 -66.55
N LEU A 16 -9.12 33.09 -66.68
CA LEU A 16 -9.87 32.49 -67.79
C LEU A 16 -10.58 31.23 -67.29
N PRO A 17 -11.81 30.93 -67.77
CA PRO A 17 -12.64 29.84 -67.28
C PRO A 17 -12.33 28.55 -68.07
N MET A 18 -12.33 27.41 -67.40
CA MET A 18 -12.50 26.13 -68.09
C MET A 18 -13.37 25.20 -67.25
N ASN A 19 -14.65 25.18 -67.64
CA ASN A 19 -15.60 24.12 -67.34
C ASN A 19 -15.02 22.80 -67.84
N PHE A 20 -14.72 21.89 -66.92
CA PHE A 20 -14.65 20.47 -67.23
C PHE A 20 -15.56 19.73 -66.27
N ASN A 21 -16.75 19.39 -66.78
CA ASN A 21 -17.64 18.39 -66.23
C ASN A 21 -16.87 17.07 -66.11
N PHE A 22 -16.32 16.78 -64.93
CA PHE A 22 -15.88 15.44 -64.59
C PHE A 22 -16.95 14.76 -63.75
N LEU A 23 -17.61 13.84 -64.44
CA LEU A 23 -18.52 12.80 -63.96
C LEU A 23 -18.29 12.40 -62.50
N LEU A 24 -19.34 12.54 -61.70
CA LEU A 24 -19.51 11.88 -60.42
C LEU A 24 -19.26 10.37 -60.56
N ARG A 25 -18.12 9.90 -60.04
CA ARG A 25 -18.03 8.55 -59.46
C ARG A 25 -17.96 8.71 -57.96
N ARG A 26 -19.13 8.63 -57.31
CA ARG A 26 -19.23 8.42 -55.87
C ARG A 26 -18.64 7.04 -55.56
N ALA A 27 -17.33 6.99 -55.33
CA ALA A 27 -16.72 5.85 -54.66
C ALA A 27 -17.11 5.94 -53.19
N SER A 28 -18.17 5.23 -52.81
CA SER A 28 -18.50 5.00 -51.42
C SER A 28 -17.37 4.16 -50.80
N LEU A 29 -16.37 4.83 -50.22
CA LEU A 29 -15.46 4.20 -49.28
C LEU A 29 -16.30 3.81 -48.07
N ALA A 30 -16.69 2.53 -48.01
CA ALA A 30 -17.12 1.91 -46.78
C ALA A 30 -15.90 1.91 -45.85
N LEU A 31 -15.81 2.92 -44.98
CA LEU A 31 -14.97 2.86 -43.79
C LEU A 31 -15.48 1.68 -42.96
N ALA A 32 -14.83 0.54 -43.11
CA ALA A 32 -14.96 -0.56 -42.18
C ALA A 32 -14.38 -0.07 -40.85
N SER A 33 -15.25 0.42 -39.96
CA SER A 33 -14.92 0.67 -38.57
C SER A 33 -14.52 -0.67 -37.96
N VAL A 34 -13.23 -0.97 -37.93
CA VAL A 34 -12.70 -2.03 -37.09
C VAL A 34 -12.95 -1.56 -35.67
N VAL A 35 -14.07 -2.00 -35.10
CA VAL A 35 -14.31 -1.92 -33.68
C VAL A 35 -13.27 -2.84 -33.06
N PHE A 36 -12.12 -2.27 -32.71
CA PHE A 36 -11.19 -2.90 -31.79
C PHE A 36 -12.01 -3.13 -30.52
N SER A 37 -12.52 -4.34 -30.38
CA SER A 37 -13.02 -4.82 -29.09
C SER A 37 -11.80 -4.80 -28.20
N THR A 38 -11.64 -3.73 -27.43
CA THR A 38 -10.65 -3.65 -26.37
C THR A 38 -10.92 -4.88 -25.52
N ALA A 39 -10.04 -5.87 -25.59
CA ALA A 39 -10.16 -7.05 -24.75
C ALA A 39 -10.19 -6.53 -23.31
N THR A 40 -11.37 -6.53 -22.69
CA THR A 40 -11.50 -6.28 -21.27
C THR A 40 -10.99 -7.54 -20.61
N TRP A 41 -9.73 -7.50 -20.17
CA TRP A 41 -9.14 -8.57 -19.39
C TRP A 41 -9.98 -8.70 -18.12
N ALA A 42 -10.50 -9.90 -17.87
CA ALA A 42 -11.30 -10.16 -16.68
C ALA A 42 -10.41 -10.04 -15.45
N GLN A 43 -10.68 -9.03 -14.61
CA GLN A 43 -9.85 -8.63 -13.49
C GLN A 43 -10.71 -8.46 -12.24
N ALA A 44 -10.36 -9.19 -11.19
CA ALA A 44 -11.06 -9.11 -9.92
C ALA A 44 -11.00 -7.67 -9.36
N PRO A 45 -12.13 -7.12 -8.87
CA PRO A 45 -12.16 -5.77 -8.33
C PRO A 45 -11.42 -5.69 -6.99
N PHE A 46 -10.95 -4.51 -6.59
CA PHE A 46 -10.33 -4.34 -5.27
C PHE A 46 -11.25 -4.76 -4.12
N SER A 47 -12.56 -4.56 -4.28
CA SER A 47 -13.56 -4.97 -3.29
C SER A 47 -13.63 -6.49 -3.05
N SER A 48 -13.07 -7.31 -3.94
CA SER A 48 -12.96 -8.76 -3.73
C SER A 48 -11.68 -9.16 -2.98
N LEU A 49 -10.72 -8.25 -2.79
CA LEU A 49 -9.50 -8.52 -2.06
C LEU A 49 -9.73 -8.38 -0.55
N LYS A 50 -9.25 -9.36 0.20
CA LYS A 50 -9.34 -9.39 1.65
C LYS A 50 -7.96 -9.62 2.25
N LEU A 51 -7.57 -8.78 3.21
CA LEU A 51 -6.31 -8.90 3.94
C LEU A 51 -6.59 -9.25 5.41
N THR A 52 -5.96 -10.29 5.93
CA THR A 52 -6.12 -10.72 7.32
C THR A 52 -4.81 -11.15 7.96
N PHE A 53 -4.68 -11.03 9.27
CA PHE A 53 -3.58 -11.65 10.02
C PHE A 53 -3.76 -13.17 10.05
N SER A 54 -2.71 -13.93 9.69
CA SER A 54 -2.75 -15.40 9.70
C SER A 54 -2.85 -15.95 11.12
N GLU A 55 -2.15 -15.32 12.06
CA GLU A 55 -2.21 -15.60 13.50
C GLU A 55 -2.55 -14.32 14.26
N PRO A 56 -3.83 -13.96 14.40
CA PRO A 56 -4.23 -12.67 14.96
C PRO A 56 -3.98 -12.57 16.47
N THR A 57 -3.84 -13.67 17.20
CA THR A 57 -3.64 -13.66 18.65
C THR A 57 -2.59 -14.69 19.05
N GLY A 58 -1.83 -14.44 20.12
CA GLY A 58 -0.88 -15.43 20.64
C GLY A 58 -0.16 -14.96 21.90
N THR A 59 0.62 -15.86 22.49
CA THR A 59 1.46 -15.58 23.66
C THR A 59 2.91 -15.83 23.31
N VAL A 60 3.80 -14.94 23.75
CA VAL A 60 5.24 -15.03 23.50
C VAL A 60 6.03 -14.72 24.77
N GLY A 61 7.24 -15.25 24.88
CA GLY A 61 8.20 -14.85 25.90
C GLY A 61 8.68 -13.42 25.70
N ALA A 62 9.15 -12.79 26.76
CA ALA A 62 9.66 -11.42 26.70
C ALA A 62 10.85 -11.22 25.75
N THR A 63 11.62 -12.28 25.50
CA THR A 63 12.79 -12.25 24.61
C THR A 63 12.48 -12.71 23.19
N ASP A 64 11.25 -13.15 22.92
CA ASP A 64 10.90 -13.75 21.65
C ASP A 64 10.63 -12.67 20.61
N SER A 65 11.08 -12.94 19.39
CA SER A 65 10.66 -12.14 18.22
C SER A 65 9.24 -12.51 17.83
N VAL A 66 8.49 -11.51 17.38
CA VAL A 66 7.09 -11.64 16.99
C VAL A 66 6.98 -11.45 15.48
N PRO A 67 6.96 -12.54 14.68
CA PRO A 67 6.68 -12.43 13.27
C PRO A 67 5.18 -12.21 13.04
N VAL A 68 4.87 -11.28 12.14
CA VAL A 68 3.50 -10.95 11.74
C VAL A 68 3.30 -11.41 10.31
N TYR A 69 2.48 -12.44 10.14
CA TYR A 69 2.08 -12.94 8.83
C TYR A 69 0.73 -12.36 8.42
N LEU A 70 0.64 -11.99 7.15
CA LEU A 70 -0.60 -11.56 6.51
C LEU A 70 -1.00 -12.54 5.42
N THR A 71 -2.30 -12.68 5.24
CA THR A 71 -2.95 -13.47 4.19
C THR A 71 -3.75 -12.53 3.31
N LEU A 72 -3.34 -12.39 2.04
CA LEU A 72 -4.12 -11.73 1.01
C LEU A 72 -4.98 -12.79 0.29
N THR A 73 -6.29 -12.61 0.26
CA THR A 73 -7.24 -13.53 -0.38
C THR A 73 -7.99 -12.82 -1.48
N ASN A 74 -8.09 -13.42 -2.65
CA ASN A 74 -9.04 -13.02 -3.69
C ASN A 74 -10.36 -13.77 -3.44
N THR A 75 -11.39 -13.06 -3.01
CA THR A 75 -12.72 -13.63 -2.75
C THR A 75 -13.61 -13.65 -3.99
N ASP A 76 -13.14 -13.13 -5.13
CA ASP A 76 -13.81 -13.32 -6.42
C ASP A 76 -13.73 -14.79 -6.81
N ALA A 77 -14.88 -15.35 -7.21
CA ALA A 77 -14.99 -16.76 -7.59
C ALA A 77 -14.68 -17.02 -9.08
N THR A 78 -14.52 -15.95 -9.88
CA THR A 78 -14.51 -16.00 -11.34
C THR A 78 -13.31 -15.32 -11.98
N GLN A 79 -12.77 -14.29 -11.34
CA GLN A 79 -11.71 -13.45 -11.90
C GLN A 79 -10.44 -13.52 -11.05
N ALA A 80 -9.29 -13.57 -11.72
CA ALA A 80 -8.01 -13.42 -11.06
C ALA A 80 -7.76 -11.94 -10.75
N PHE A 81 -7.05 -11.66 -9.66
CA PHE A 81 -6.41 -10.37 -9.46
C PHE A 81 -5.02 -10.43 -10.08
N VAL A 82 -4.79 -9.66 -11.14
CA VAL A 82 -3.50 -9.54 -11.80
C VAL A 82 -2.96 -8.13 -11.61
N PHE A 83 -1.69 -8.03 -11.23
CA PHE A 83 -0.91 -6.82 -11.26
C PHE A 83 0.31 -7.10 -12.15
N ASP A 84 0.50 -6.31 -13.19
CA ASP A 84 1.67 -6.37 -14.06
C ASP A 84 1.98 -4.95 -14.54
N ALA A 85 3.01 -4.33 -13.96
CA ALA A 85 3.38 -2.95 -14.23
C ALA A 85 3.71 -2.66 -15.72
N SER A 86 3.91 -3.69 -16.55
CA SER A 86 4.13 -3.55 -17.99
C SER A 86 2.84 -3.46 -18.81
N LEU A 87 1.69 -3.83 -18.25
CA LEU A 87 0.39 -3.78 -18.92
C LEU A 87 -0.26 -2.39 -18.79
N PRO A 88 -1.18 -2.01 -19.70
CA PRO A 88 -2.02 -0.84 -19.52
C PRO A 88 -2.72 -0.84 -18.15
N LEU A 89 -2.63 0.27 -17.42
CA LEU A 89 -3.13 0.40 -16.04
C LEU A 89 -2.63 -0.70 -15.09
N ALA A 90 -1.45 -1.25 -15.36
CA ALA A 90 -0.88 -2.39 -14.67
C ALA A 90 -1.77 -3.66 -14.64
N GLY A 91 -2.67 -3.81 -15.62
CA GLY A 91 -3.65 -4.91 -15.66
C GLY A 91 -4.84 -4.74 -14.71
N LEU A 92 -4.94 -3.59 -14.02
CA LEU A 92 -5.99 -3.31 -13.05
C LEU A 92 -7.32 -2.96 -13.73
N ASN A 93 -8.42 -3.18 -13.00
CA ASN A 93 -9.75 -2.76 -13.44
C ASN A 93 -9.78 -1.22 -13.49
N PRO A 94 -10.13 -0.59 -14.64
CA PRO A 94 -10.18 0.86 -14.75
C PRO A 94 -11.07 1.55 -13.70
N ALA A 95 -12.10 0.86 -13.20
CA ALA A 95 -12.98 1.39 -12.16
C ALA A 95 -12.32 1.48 -10.77
N ASP A 96 -11.26 0.71 -10.53
CA ASP A 96 -10.51 0.70 -9.27
C ASP A 96 -9.30 1.64 -9.29
N VAL A 97 -8.93 2.15 -10.47
CA VAL A 97 -7.80 3.08 -10.64
C VAL A 97 -8.28 4.50 -10.35
N PRO A 98 -7.59 5.26 -9.47
CA PRO A 98 -7.97 6.63 -9.15
C PRO A 98 -7.82 7.55 -10.36
N THR A 99 -8.87 8.29 -10.70
CA THR A 99 -8.87 9.23 -11.84
C THR A 99 -8.28 10.60 -11.51
N SER A 100 -8.06 10.90 -10.24
CA SER A 100 -7.56 12.18 -9.75
C SER A 100 -6.60 12.01 -8.58
N ALA A 101 -5.70 12.97 -8.39
CA ALA A 101 -4.74 13.02 -7.28
C ALA A 101 -4.56 14.45 -6.77
N TRP A 102 -4.04 14.57 -5.54
CA TRP A 102 -3.64 15.86 -5.00
C TRP A 102 -2.32 16.31 -5.62
N ARG A 103 -2.34 17.47 -6.27
CA ARG A 103 -1.16 18.21 -6.68
C ARG A 103 -0.74 19.11 -5.54
N TYR A 104 0.41 18.85 -4.92
CA TYR A 104 0.92 19.64 -3.81
C TYR A 104 1.86 20.76 -4.30
N GLY A 105 1.68 21.98 -3.80
CA GLY A 105 2.63 23.08 -3.99
C GLY A 105 2.79 23.62 -5.41
N GLY A 106 1.83 23.34 -6.31
CA GLY A 106 1.83 23.87 -7.68
C GLY A 106 1.35 25.34 -7.77
N PRO A 107 1.47 25.98 -8.94
CA PRO A 107 0.85 27.29 -9.20
C PRO A 107 -0.65 27.20 -8.93
N GLY A 108 -1.15 28.01 -7.98
CA GLY A 108 -2.54 27.96 -7.50
C GLY A 108 -2.76 27.20 -6.18
N GLY A 109 -1.71 26.63 -5.59
CA GLY A 109 -1.78 25.88 -4.34
C GLY A 109 -2.21 24.44 -4.54
N ASP A 110 -2.54 23.79 -3.41
CA ASP A 110 -2.95 22.39 -3.38
C ASP A 110 -4.32 22.21 -4.03
N ALA A 111 -4.41 21.32 -5.01
CA ALA A 111 -5.64 21.06 -5.74
C ALA A 111 -5.79 19.57 -6.07
N LEU A 112 -7.02 19.08 -6.06
CA LEU A 112 -7.36 17.77 -6.63
C LEU A 112 -7.47 17.94 -8.15
N VAL A 113 -6.64 17.22 -8.90
CA VAL A 113 -6.53 17.34 -10.36
C VAL A 113 -6.63 15.96 -10.99
N ASP A 114 -7.25 15.88 -12.16
CA ASP A 114 -7.39 14.63 -12.91
C ASP A 114 -6.06 14.20 -13.54
N PHE A 115 -5.83 12.89 -13.58
CA PHE A 115 -4.75 12.32 -14.37
C PHE A 115 -5.06 12.46 -15.86
N ALA A 116 -4.15 13.09 -16.61
CA ALA A 116 -4.16 13.03 -18.07
C ALA A 116 -3.47 11.75 -18.58
N ALA A 117 -2.43 11.28 -17.87
CA ALA A 117 -1.76 10.02 -18.15
C ALA A 117 -1.17 9.41 -16.88
N TYR A 118 -1.18 8.09 -16.78
CA TYR A 118 -0.46 7.34 -15.75
C TYR A 118 0.95 7.01 -16.23
N THR A 119 1.93 7.11 -15.32
CA THR A 119 3.34 6.83 -15.60
C THR A 119 3.85 5.62 -14.84
N THR A 120 3.33 5.35 -13.64
CA THR A 120 3.82 4.25 -12.80
C THR A 120 2.71 3.73 -11.91
N PHE A 121 2.69 2.41 -11.76
CA PHE A 121 1.93 1.70 -10.74
C PHE A 121 2.91 0.86 -9.94
N ARG A 122 2.80 0.89 -8.61
CA ARG A 122 3.61 0.04 -7.73
C ARG A 122 2.73 -0.57 -6.65
N LEU A 123 2.63 -1.89 -6.67
CA LEU A 123 2.00 -2.66 -5.61
C LEU A 123 3.01 -2.93 -4.50
N THR A 124 2.67 -2.59 -3.26
CA THR A 124 3.51 -2.82 -2.09
C THR A 124 2.64 -3.07 -0.87
N THR A 125 3.26 -3.36 0.26
CA THR A 125 2.59 -3.41 1.55
C THR A 125 2.94 -2.18 2.36
N GLY A 126 2.08 -1.81 3.29
CA GLY A 126 2.47 -0.93 4.37
C GLY A 126 1.51 -1.03 5.55
N TYR A 127 1.65 -0.07 6.46
CA TYR A 127 0.78 0.05 7.61
C TYR A 127 0.33 1.50 7.75
N GLY A 128 -0.88 1.68 8.24
CA GLY A 128 -1.37 3.00 8.62
C GLY A 128 -0.93 3.34 10.04
N CYS A 129 -0.94 4.62 10.36
CA CYS A 129 -0.60 5.08 11.70
C CYS A 129 -1.61 4.49 12.71
N SER A 130 -1.08 3.93 13.79
CA SER A 130 -1.85 3.29 14.87
C SER A 130 -1.32 3.75 16.22
N THR A 131 -2.19 3.77 17.23
CA THR A 131 -1.87 4.14 18.62
C THR A 131 -1.72 2.90 19.53
N GLY A 132 -1.41 1.75 18.92
CA GLY A 132 -1.21 0.49 19.64
C GLY A 132 0.13 0.42 20.38
N ASN A 133 0.35 -0.66 21.12
CA ASN A 133 1.58 -0.79 21.91
C ASN A 133 2.80 -1.24 21.08
N PHE A 134 2.62 -1.69 19.83
CA PHE A 134 3.73 -1.89 18.88
C PHE A 134 4.16 -0.59 18.18
N THR A 135 3.27 0.40 18.04
CA THR A 135 3.52 1.63 17.27
C THR A 135 2.85 2.84 17.92
N THR A 136 3.55 3.96 18.10
CA THR A 136 2.91 5.23 18.48
C THR A 136 2.77 6.13 17.26
N GLY A 137 1.56 6.25 16.73
CA GLY A 137 1.29 6.94 15.48
C GLY A 137 1.89 6.15 14.31
N CYS A 138 2.67 6.80 13.47
CA CYS A 138 3.31 6.16 12.30
C CYS A 138 4.69 5.57 12.63
N ILE A 139 5.12 5.68 13.89
CA ILE A 139 6.48 5.35 14.33
C ILE A 139 6.42 4.13 15.22
N VAL A 140 7.31 3.16 14.97
CA VAL A 140 7.52 2.05 15.89
C VAL A 140 8.35 2.56 17.04
N THR A 141 7.81 2.48 18.25
CA THR A 141 8.42 3.04 19.46
C THR A 141 8.31 2.06 20.60
N GLY A 142 9.30 2.02 21.48
CA GLY A 142 9.18 1.37 22.79
C GLY A 142 9.90 0.03 22.89
N ALA A 143 9.16 -1.01 23.28
CA ALA A 143 9.70 -2.31 23.69
C ALA A 143 10.24 -3.18 22.54
N TYR A 144 9.87 -2.84 21.31
CA TYR A 144 10.24 -3.58 20.10
C TYR A 144 10.88 -2.65 19.06
N SER A 145 11.91 -3.15 18.39
CA SER A 145 12.40 -2.68 17.11
C SER A 145 11.71 -3.45 15.97
N VAL A 146 11.86 -2.97 14.75
CA VAL A 146 11.29 -3.61 13.57
C VAL A 146 12.37 -4.10 12.64
N ASP A 147 12.17 -5.33 12.19
CA ASP A 147 12.87 -5.93 11.07
C ASP A 147 11.87 -6.14 9.92
N TRP A 148 12.08 -5.37 8.84
CA TRP A 148 11.30 -5.45 7.62
C TRP A 148 11.96 -6.44 6.65
N PRO A 149 11.19 -7.29 5.95
CA PRO A 149 11.74 -8.11 4.87
C PRO A 149 12.54 -7.26 3.88
N SER A 150 13.73 -7.72 3.48
CA SER A 150 14.62 -6.98 2.58
C SER A 150 14.13 -6.92 1.14
N GLU A 151 13.33 -7.90 0.73
CA GLU A 151 12.72 -7.98 -0.60
C GLU A 151 11.27 -7.51 -0.55
N PRO A 152 10.80 -6.75 -1.57
CA PRO A 152 9.41 -6.38 -1.64
C PRO A 152 8.55 -7.63 -1.80
N VAL A 153 7.49 -7.74 -0.98
CA VAL A 153 6.53 -8.85 -1.01
C VAL A 153 5.90 -9.00 -2.40
N PHE A 154 5.67 -7.87 -3.07
CA PHE A 154 5.10 -7.80 -4.41
C PHE A 154 6.14 -7.20 -5.36
N GLY A 155 6.42 -7.90 -6.46
CA GLY A 155 7.28 -7.40 -7.54
C GLY A 155 6.48 -6.61 -8.59
N ASP A 156 7.11 -6.40 -9.75
CA ASP A 156 6.46 -5.75 -10.90
C ASP A 156 5.33 -6.60 -11.49
N THR A 157 5.30 -7.90 -11.17
CA THR A 157 4.23 -8.81 -11.53
C THR A 157 3.74 -9.59 -10.30
N PHE A 158 2.42 -9.76 -10.19
CA PHE A 158 1.76 -10.55 -9.17
C PHE A 158 0.41 -11.04 -9.70
N SER A 159 0.02 -12.27 -9.38
CA SER A 159 -1.32 -12.75 -9.69
C SER A 159 -1.88 -13.60 -8.56
N LEU A 160 -3.18 -13.46 -8.33
CA LEU A 160 -3.92 -14.22 -7.33
C LEU A 160 -5.20 -14.75 -8.00
N GLN A 161 -5.24 -16.06 -8.22
CA GLN A 161 -6.35 -16.73 -8.89
C GLN A 161 -7.65 -16.61 -8.09
N PRO A 162 -8.82 -16.85 -8.72
CA PRO A 162 -10.09 -16.85 -8.01
C PRO A 162 -10.06 -17.78 -6.79
N GLY A 163 -10.50 -17.28 -5.63
CA GLY A 163 -10.49 -18.02 -4.36
C GLY A 163 -9.10 -18.30 -3.76
N GLN A 164 -8.01 -17.88 -4.40
CA GLN A 164 -6.66 -18.14 -3.93
C GLN A 164 -6.28 -17.21 -2.75
N ALA A 165 -5.47 -17.74 -1.84
CA ALA A 165 -4.82 -16.99 -0.79
C ALA A 165 -3.29 -17.00 -0.95
N PHE A 166 -2.66 -15.89 -0.58
CA PHE A 166 -1.21 -15.70 -0.56
C PHE A 166 -0.78 -15.25 0.84
N ASN A 167 0.07 -16.05 1.48
CA ASN A 167 0.60 -15.78 2.81
C ASN A 167 2.02 -15.22 2.70
N TYR A 168 2.31 -14.16 3.44
CA TYR A 168 3.65 -13.56 3.46
C TYR A 168 3.99 -13.01 4.85
N LEU A 169 5.28 -13.00 5.16
CA LEU A 169 5.81 -12.29 6.33
C LEU A 169 5.72 -10.78 6.05
N PHE A 170 4.98 -10.05 6.86
CA PHE A 170 4.85 -8.60 6.72
C PHE A 170 5.95 -7.87 7.50
N VAL A 171 6.10 -8.23 8.77
CA VAL A 171 7.05 -7.58 9.68
C VAL A 171 7.47 -8.53 10.80
N THR A 172 8.67 -8.37 11.32
CA THR A 172 9.09 -9.00 12.58
C THR A 172 9.37 -7.94 13.63
N PHE A 173 8.67 -8.00 14.76
CA PHE A 173 8.99 -7.18 15.93
C PHE A 173 10.03 -7.88 16.80
N GLN A 174 11.17 -7.24 17.03
CA GLN A 174 12.27 -7.78 17.85
C GLN A 174 12.39 -6.99 19.16
N PRO A 175 12.53 -7.62 20.34
CA PRO A 175 12.69 -6.87 21.60
C PRO A 175 13.91 -5.92 21.57
N ALA A 176 13.69 -4.61 21.71
CA ALA A 176 14.74 -3.59 21.51
C ALA A 176 15.79 -3.53 22.64
N GLY A 177 15.53 -4.17 23.78
CA GLY A 177 16.37 -4.14 24.99
C GLY A 177 16.57 -5.51 25.65
N GLY A 178 16.48 -6.59 24.86
CA GLY A 178 16.57 -7.97 25.36
C GLY A 178 15.23 -8.55 25.79
N ALA A 179 14.52 -7.91 26.71
CA ALA A 179 13.21 -8.36 27.19
C ALA A 179 12.14 -7.26 27.05
N ALA A 180 11.06 -7.56 26.33
CA ALA A 180 9.86 -6.73 26.28
C ALA A 180 9.09 -6.82 27.61
N PRO A 181 8.53 -5.70 28.13
CA PRO A 181 7.65 -5.73 29.29
C PRO A 181 6.46 -6.68 29.10
N ALA A 182 6.03 -7.31 30.19
CA ALA A 182 4.81 -8.10 30.17
C ALA A 182 3.61 -7.21 29.87
N GLY A 183 2.69 -7.69 29.03
CA GLY A 183 1.54 -6.90 28.60
C GLY A 183 0.93 -7.43 27.31
N THR A 184 -0.13 -6.77 26.84
CA THR A 184 -0.71 -7.05 25.53
C THR A 184 -0.29 -5.97 24.56
N TYR A 185 0.23 -6.41 23.42
CA TYR A 185 0.65 -5.57 22.33
C TYR A 185 -0.29 -5.75 21.15
N ASP A 186 -0.69 -4.65 20.52
CA ASP A 186 -1.64 -4.64 19.42
C ASP A 186 -1.10 -3.94 18.18
N PHE A 187 -1.52 -4.44 17.02
CA PHE A 187 -1.18 -3.93 15.70
C PHE A 187 -2.34 -4.23 14.76
N TYR A 188 -2.96 -3.22 14.15
CA TYR A 188 -4.29 -3.43 13.56
C TYR A 188 -4.47 -2.88 12.15
N ARG A 189 -3.58 -2.01 11.67
CA ARG A 189 -3.74 -1.33 10.38
C ARG A 189 -2.64 -1.71 9.40
N SER A 190 -2.75 -2.89 8.81
CA SER A 190 -1.95 -3.30 7.66
C SER A 190 -2.73 -3.13 6.37
N VAL A 191 -2.06 -2.72 5.31
CA VAL A 191 -2.67 -2.44 4.01
C VAL A 191 -1.85 -3.03 2.87
N LEU A 192 -2.57 -3.52 1.87
CA LEU A 192 -2.07 -3.59 0.51
C LEU A 192 -2.15 -2.17 -0.05
N TRP A 193 -1.05 -1.70 -0.63
CA TRP A 193 -0.83 -0.31 -0.98
C TRP A 193 -0.51 -0.25 -2.47
N LEU A 194 -1.27 0.53 -3.22
CA LEU A 194 -0.98 0.83 -4.62
C LEU A 194 -0.59 2.30 -4.74
N ASP A 195 0.69 2.55 -5.05
CA ASP A 195 1.18 3.89 -5.43
C ASP A 195 0.94 4.08 -6.93
N VAL A 196 0.20 5.13 -7.26
CA VAL A 196 -0.15 5.51 -8.63
C VAL A 196 0.46 6.87 -8.92
N LYS A 197 1.32 6.93 -9.94
CA LYS A 197 1.93 8.16 -10.43
C LYS A 197 1.50 8.43 -11.85
N GLY A 198 1.49 9.71 -12.20
CA GLY A 198 1.09 10.18 -13.50
C GLY A 198 1.34 11.66 -13.65
N VAL A 199 0.68 12.26 -14.64
CA VAL A 199 0.72 13.70 -14.91
C VAL A 199 -0.68 14.24 -15.14
N ASP A 200 -0.89 15.50 -14.80
CA ASP A 200 -2.09 16.25 -15.20
C ASP A 200 -2.01 16.72 -16.67
N ALA A 201 -3.04 17.44 -17.13
CA ALA A 201 -3.11 17.94 -18.50
C ALA A 201 -2.03 18.96 -18.85
N ASP A 202 -1.43 19.62 -17.85
CA ASP A 202 -0.36 20.60 -18.01
C ASP A 202 1.04 19.95 -17.89
N GLY A 203 1.10 18.63 -17.64
CA GLY A 203 2.33 17.87 -17.49
C GLY A 203 2.93 17.92 -16.07
N ASN A 204 2.22 18.42 -15.08
CA ASN A 204 2.68 18.39 -13.68
C ASN A 204 2.54 16.99 -13.11
N GLU A 205 3.53 16.56 -12.32
CA GLU A 205 3.49 15.24 -11.67
C GLU A 205 2.37 15.15 -10.63
N LEU A 206 1.70 14.00 -10.65
CA LEU A 206 0.66 13.61 -9.72
C LEU A 206 1.05 12.28 -9.06
N SER A 207 0.78 12.15 -7.77
CA SER A 207 0.92 10.90 -7.03
C SER A 207 -0.27 10.72 -6.09
N THR A 208 -0.81 9.51 -6.07
CA THR A 208 -1.87 9.14 -5.15
C THR A 208 -1.69 7.71 -4.68
N ILE A 209 -2.33 7.40 -3.58
CA ILE A 209 -2.28 6.11 -2.93
C ILE A 209 -3.71 5.61 -2.80
N VAL A 210 -3.92 4.37 -3.23
CA VAL A 210 -5.15 3.64 -2.94
C VAL A 210 -4.80 2.36 -2.18
N PHE A 211 -5.77 1.87 -1.42
CA PHE A 211 -5.60 0.68 -0.58
C PHE A 211 -6.51 -0.43 -1.10
N PRO A 212 -6.03 -1.29 -2.02
CA PRO A 212 -6.86 -2.36 -2.56
C PRO A 212 -7.42 -3.32 -1.49
N ALA A 213 -6.68 -3.50 -0.39
CA ALA A 213 -7.15 -4.26 0.76
C ALA A 213 -6.50 -3.76 2.06
N GLY A 214 -7.19 -3.94 3.18
CA GLY A 214 -6.66 -3.61 4.51
C GLY A 214 -7.24 -4.51 5.58
N THR A 215 -6.54 -4.63 6.71
CA THR A 215 -6.98 -5.45 7.85
C THR A 215 -8.06 -4.75 8.68
N CYS A 216 -7.90 -3.45 8.91
CA CYS A 216 -8.83 -2.58 9.63
C CYS A 216 -8.62 -1.10 9.24
N ASP A 217 -9.71 -0.32 9.24
CA ASP A 217 -9.75 1.11 8.93
C ASP A 217 -10.04 2.00 10.17
N ARG A 218 -10.08 1.40 11.36
CA ARG A 218 -10.38 2.09 12.63
C ARG A 218 -9.11 2.49 13.38
N GLU A 219 -9.28 3.44 14.28
CA GLU A 219 -8.17 4.06 15.03
C GLU A 219 -7.76 3.28 16.29
N SER A 220 -8.33 2.10 16.56
CA SER A 220 -7.92 1.24 17.68
C SER A 220 -8.30 -0.23 17.47
N ALA A 221 -7.58 -1.14 18.12
CA ALA A 221 -7.91 -2.57 18.12
C ALA A 221 -9.35 -2.87 18.60
N ALA A 222 -9.84 -2.15 19.62
CA ALA A 222 -11.21 -2.31 20.11
C ALA A 222 -12.26 -1.88 19.06
N ALA A 223 -12.00 -0.80 18.32
CA ALA A 223 -12.88 -0.37 17.24
C ALA A 223 -12.85 -1.33 16.05
N CYS A 224 -11.68 -1.93 15.75
CA CYS A 224 -11.56 -3.00 14.75
C CYS A 224 -12.37 -4.24 15.15
N ALA A 225 -12.27 -4.66 16.42
CA ALA A 225 -13.02 -5.79 16.94
C ALA A 225 -14.55 -5.58 16.82
N ALA A 226 -15.03 -4.36 17.08
CA ALA A 226 -16.46 -4.03 17.03
C ALA A 226 -17.10 -4.20 15.64
N ILE A 227 -16.29 -4.10 14.57
CA ILE A 227 -16.75 -4.30 13.18
C ILE A 227 -16.38 -5.67 12.62
N GLY A 228 -15.79 -6.55 13.44
CA GLY A 228 -15.31 -7.88 13.00
C GLY A 228 -14.10 -7.81 12.06
N ALA A 229 -13.34 -6.71 12.07
CA ALA A 229 -12.13 -6.57 11.27
C ALA A 229 -10.98 -7.41 11.85
N SER A 230 -9.98 -7.71 11.01
CA SER A 230 -8.80 -8.45 11.45
C SER A 230 -7.84 -7.51 12.17
N PHE A 231 -7.44 -7.85 13.39
CA PHE A 231 -6.40 -7.13 14.14
C PHE A 231 -5.47 -8.14 14.82
N PHE A 232 -4.23 -7.71 15.05
CA PHE A 232 -3.19 -8.53 15.64
C PHE A 232 -2.98 -8.13 17.09
N THR A 233 -2.85 -9.13 17.96
CA THR A 233 -2.47 -8.98 19.36
C THR A 233 -1.47 -10.05 19.77
N ARG A 234 -0.56 -9.69 20.66
CA ARG A 234 0.34 -10.63 21.34
C ARG A 234 0.44 -10.30 22.81
N THR A 235 0.27 -11.32 23.63
CA THR A 235 0.49 -11.21 25.08
C THR A 235 1.91 -11.65 25.39
N VAL A 236 2.71 -10.73 25.91
CA VAL A 236 4.06 -11.00 26.40
C VAL A 236 3.96 -11.45 27.86
N THR A 237 4.46 -12.65 28.15
CA THR A 237 4.54 -13.14 29.53
C THR A 237 5.78 -12.59 30.22
N ALA A 238 5.65 -12.27 31.51
CA ALA A 238 6.79 -11.88 32.33
C ALA A 238 7.87 -12.97 32.33
N VAL A 239 9.13 -12.55 32.27
CA VAL A 239 10.25 -13.45 32.56
C VAL A 239 10.11 -13.87 34.02
N PRO A 240 9.92 -15.17 34.34
CA PRO A 240 10.08 -15.60 35.71
C PRO A 240 11.50 -15.19 36.12
N GLU A 241 11.67 -14.43 37.19
CA GLU A 241 12.99 -14.08 37.72
C GLU A 241 13.41 -15.14 38.76
N PRO A 242 13.96 -16.31 38.37
CA PRO A 242 14.34 -17.34 39.33
C PRO A 242 15.45 -16.83 40.25
N THR A 243 16.34 -15.97 39.76
CA THR A 243 17.50 -15.46 40.51
C THR A 243 17.08 -14.50 41.61
N SER A 244 16.09 -13.64 41.40
CA SER A 244 15.63 -12.69 42.42
C SER A 244 14.97 -13.42 43.60
N ALA A 245 14.12 -14.41 43.30
CA ALA A 245 13.51 -15.25 44.33
C ALA A 245 14.56 -16.09 45.09
N LEU A 246 15.54 -16.64 44.37
CA LEU A 246 16.58 -17.48 44.97
C LEU A 246 17.59 -16.67 45.77
N MET A 247 17.95 -15.45 45.33
CA MET A 247 18.79 -14.51 46.07
C MET A 247 18.07 -13.94 47.30
N LEU A 248 16.77 -13.65 47.18
CA LEU A 248 15.95 -13.28 48.33
C LEU A 248 15.87 -14.44 49.35
N ALA A 249 15.63 -15.67 48.88
CA ALA A 249 15.60 -16.85 49.73
C ALA A 249 16.96 -17.13 50.40
N ALA A 250 18.05 -17.01 49.65
CA ALA A 250 19.41 -17.15 50.17
C ALA A 250 19.74 -16.05 51.19
N GLY A 251 19.34 -14.81 50.91
CA GLY A 251 19.47 -13.68 51.84
C GLY A 251 18.71 -13.91 53.14
N LEU A 252 17.45 -14.34 53.06
CA LEU A 252 16.62 -14.70 54.22
C LEU A 252 17.23 -15.85 55.02
N ALA A 253 17.72 -16.90 54.36
CA ALA A 253 18.40 -18.01 55.01
C ALA A 253 19.67 -17.55 55.75
N GLY A 254 20.46 -16.65 55.16
CA GLY A 254 21.63 -16.03 55.79
C GLY A 254 21.29 -15.25 57.06
N VAL A 255 20.22 -14.45 57.04
CA VAL A 255 19.74 -13.69 58.21
C VAL A 255 19.31 -14.64 59.34
N VAL A 256 18.58 -15.71 59.03
CA VAL A 256 18.15 -16.71 60.03
C VAL A 256 19.35 -17.38 60.70
N VAL A 257 20.37 -17.75 59.94
CA VAL A 257 21.62 -18.34 60.49
C VAL A 257 22.36 -17.35 61.38
N ALA A 258 22.45 -16.08 60.99
CA ALA A 258 23.12 -15.04 61.77
C ALA A 258 22.40 -14.76 63.11
N VAL A 259 21.07 -14.66 63.11
CA VAL A 259 20.27 -14.47 64.33
C VAL A 259 20.41 -15.66 65.28
N ARG A 260 20.41 -16.90 64.76
CA ARG A 260 20.57 -18.11 65.57
C ARG A 260 21.94 -18.19 66.24
N ARG A 261 23.00 -17.69 65.59
CA ARG A 261 24.35 -17.62 66.18
C ARG A 261 24.48 -16.58 67.29
N ARG A 262 23.74 -15.47 67.26
CA ARG A 262 23.77 -14.45 68.33
C ARG A 262 23.01 -14.83 69.61
N ARG A 263 22.12 -15.83 69.54
CA ARG A 263 21.33 -16.31 70.69
C ARG A 263 21.97 -17.51 71.41
N ARG A 264 23.09 -18.03 70.91
CA ARG A 264 23.90 -19.05 71.57
C ARG A 264 25.12 -18.38 72.16
#